data_AF-A0A225DBK1-F1
#
_entry.id   AF-A0A225DBK1-F1
#
_cell.length_a   1.000
_cell.length_b   1.000
_cell.length_c   1.000
_cell.angle_alpha   90.00
_cell.angle_beta   90.00
_cell.angle_gamma   90.00
#
_symmetry.space_group_name_H-M   'P 1'
#
loop_
_entity.id
_entity.type
_entity.pdbx_description
1 polymer ?
#
loop_
_entity_poly.entity_id
_entity_poly.type
_entity_poly.pdbx_seq_one_letter_code
_entity_poly.pdbx_strand_id
1 'polypeptide(L)'
;MYNPDHSVAYTATPFGPSFTAGVRVFLADVNGDGVPDLIAGSGPGVTNQVVVLDGKTHQQLVSFTPFESSFTGGVFVTAGDINGDGVPDIVVTPDQGGGPVVVVYDGAAVGRGDEVQVARFLGIRDPDFRGGARAAVGDVNGDGIADLIVSAGVGGGPRVSIYDGTTVASDTPRNLVPDFFVFESSLRNGAYVTVGDVTGKGYADLIFGAGPGGSGRVRIVDSAPLLAAGGRFQSLDDPAVAGAELADFLVGSSSDRGGAPVAVANLDGDNKADVVVGSGSGGTVTAYTGVAIAANPRSPAADLDFDALPGFTGGIFVG
;
A
#
# COMPACT_ATOMS: atom_id res chain seq x y z
N MET A 1 -15.22 -9.13 -1.69
CA MET A 1 -15.57 -7.94 -0.89
C MET A 1 -16.37 -8.39 0.32
N TYR A 2 -16.04 -7.90 1.51
CA TYR A 2 -16.68 -8.31 2.76
C TYR A 2 -17.32 -7.10 3.44
N ASN A 3 -18.48 -7.31 4.06
CA ASN A 3 -19.12 -6.36 4.96
C ASN A 3 -18.40 -6.33 6.32
N PRO A 4 -18.64 -5.34 7.19
CA PRO A 4 -18.11 -5.32 8.56
C PRO A 4 -18.49 -6.54 9.41
N ASP A 5 -19.60 -7.21 9.10
CA ASP A 5 -20.02 -8.46 9.75
C ASP A 5 -19.37 -9.72 9.16
N HIS A 6 -18.39 -9.55 8.26
CA HIS A 6 -17.67 -10.58 7.51
C HIS A 6 -18.52 -11.37 6.50
N SER A 7 -19.78 -11.00 6.27
CA SER A 7 -20.54 -11.55 5.15
C SER A 7 -19.98 -11.05 3.81
N VAL A 8 -20.12 -11.84 2.75
CA VAL A 8 -19.72 -11.41 1.40
C VAL A 8 -20.62 -10.28 0.95
N ALA A 9 -20.05 -9.10 0.68
CA ALA A 9 -20.79 -7.95 0.16
C ALA A 9 -21.15 -8.15 -1.32
N TYR A 10 -20.14 -8.48 -2.14
CA TYR A 10 -20.30 -8.91 -3.51
C TYR A 10 -19.04 -9.62 -4.03
N THR A 11 -19.18 -10.27 -5.19
CA THR A 11 -18.08 -10.91 -5.94
C THR A 11 -17.97 -10.26 -7.31
N ALA A 12 -16.75 -9.97 -7.74
CA ALA A 12 -16.46 -9.38 -9.05
C ALA A 12 -15.41 -10.20 -9.80
N THR A 13 -15.49 -10.19 -11.13
CA THR A 13 -14.52 -10.82 -12.04
C THR A 13 -13.96 -9.76 -13.00
N PRO A 14 -13.08 -8.84 -12.53
CA PRO A 14 -12.66 -7.67 -13.30
C PRO A 14 -11.99 -8.01 -14.64
N PHE A 15 -11.31 -9.15 -14.71
CA PHE A 15 -10.65 -9.63 -15.93
C PHE A 15 -11.42 -10.75 -16.66
N GLY A 16 -12.69 -10.94 -16.30
CA GLY A 16 -13.55 -11.99 -16.82
C GLY A 16 -13.37 -13.35 -16.13
N PRO A 17 -14.30 -14.29 -16.37
CA PRO A 17 -14.40 -15.55 -15.61
C PRO A 17 -13.30 -16.58 -15.96
N SER A 18 -12.59 -16.40 -17.07
CA SER A 18 -11.48 -17.28 -17.48
C SER A 18 -10.11 -16.80 -17.01
N PHE A 19 -10.04 -15.69 -16.29
CA PHE A 19 -8.80 -15.15 -15.78
C PHE A 19 -8.31 -15.99 -14.59
N THR A 20 -7.06 -16.45 -14.67
CA THR A 20 -6.47 -17.38 -13.69
C THR A 20 -5.23 -16.83 -13.00
N ALA A 21 -4.71 -15.69 -13.44
CA ALA A 21 -3.62 -15.02 -12.74
C ALA A 21 -4.13 -14.38 -11.44
N GLY A 22 -3.20 -14.01 -10.56
CA GLY A 22 -3.54 -13.30 -9.33
C GLY A 22 -4.24 -11.97 -9.62
N VAL A 23 -5.06 -11.51 -8.70
CA VAL A 23 -5.72 -10.20 -8.76
C VAL A 23 -5.32 -9.43 -7.51
N ARG A 24 -4.87 -8.18 -7.68
CA ARG A 24 -4.57 -7.25 -6.59
C ARG A 24 -5.56 -6.12 -6.64
N VAL A 25 -6.09 -5.73 -5.50
CA VAL A 25 -7.22 -4.80 -5.43
C VAL A 25 -6.95 -3.68 -4.44
N PHE A 26 -7.58 -2.55 -4.69
CA PHE A 26 -7.73 -1.44 -3.76
C PHE A 26 -9.13 -0.85 -3.92
N LEU A 27 -9.65 -0.22 -2.86
CA LEU A 27 -10.97 0.39 -2.85
C LEU A 27 -10.89 1.89 -2.65
N ALA A 28 -11.51 2.65 -3.55
CA ALA A 28 -11.59 4.11 -3.44
C ALA A 28 -12.78 4.63 -4.26
N ASP A 29 -13.48 5.65 -3.80
CA ASP A 29 -14.56 6.29 -4.55
C ASP A 29 -13.98 7.25 -5.60
N VAL A 30 -13.71 6.74 -6.81
CA VAL A 30 -13.08 7.53 -7.88
C VAL A 30 -14.11 8.18 -8.80
N ASN A 31 -15.38 7.81 -8.68
CA ASN A 31 -16.49 8.42 -9.42
C ASN A 31 -17.28 9.47 -8.61
N GLY A 32 -17.03 9.58 -7.30
CA GLY A 32 -17.58 10.60 -6.41
C GLY A 32 -19.04 10.34 -5.97
N ASP A 33 -19.51 9.09 -6.00
CA ASP A 33 -20.90 8.75 -5.67
C ASP A 33 -21.14 8.31 -4.23
N GLY A 34 -20.07 8.30 -3.42
CA GLY A 34 -20.05 7.93 -2.01
C GLY A 34 -19.88 6.43 -1.75
N VAL A 35 -19.69 5.60 -2.79
CA VAL A 35 -19.44 4.16 -2.67
C VAL A 35 -18.04 3.84 -3.21
N PRO A 36 -17.16 3.18 -2.43
CA PRO A 36 -15.83 2.81 -2.92
C PRO A 36 -15.89 1.90 -4.15
N ASP A 37 -15.21 2.31 -5.22
CA ASP A 37 -15.02 1.55 -6.45
C ASP A 37 -13.92 0.50 -6.31
N LEU A 38 -14.00 -0.57 -7.10
CA LEU A 38 -12.99 -1.62 -7.15
C LEU A 38 -11.93 -1.30 -8.21
N ILE A 39 -10.70 -1.01 -7.75
CA ILE A 39 -9.53 -0.87 -8.62
C ILE A 39 -8.79 -2.19 -8.61
N ALA A 40 -8.73 -2.89 -9.75
CA ALA A 40 -8.11 -4.20 -9.87
C ALA A 40 -6.90 -4.18 -10.82
N GLY A 41 -5.76 -4.65 -10.34
CA GLY A 41 -4.54 -4.86 -11.11
C GLY A 41 -4.27 -6.35 -11.38
N SER A 42 -3.80 -6.67 -12.59
CA SER A 42 -3.42 -8.04 -12.95
C SER A 42 -2.13 -8.47 -12.25
N GLY A 43 -2.10 -9.72 -11.77
CA GLY A 43 -0.92 -10.38 -11.26
C GLY A 43 0.03 -10.88 -12.37
N PRO A 44 1.13 -11.53 -11.98
CA PRO A 44 2.13 -12.01 -12.94
C PRO A 44 1.61 -13.07 -13.93
N GLY A 45 2.27 -13.17 -15.10
CA GLY A 45 2.05 -14.20 -16.11
C GLY A 45 1.10 -13.82 -17.25
N VAL A 46 0.50 -12.63 -17.17
CA VAL A 46 -0.40 -12.05 -18.19
C VAL A 46 0.02 -10.62 -18.48
N THR A 47 -0.53 -10.02 -19.55
CA THR A 47 -0.33 -8.59 -19.81
C THR A 47 -0.76 -7.76 -18.60
N ASN A 48 0.07 -6.77 -18.24
CA ASN A 48 -0.26 -5.83 -17.18
C ASN A 48 -1.54 -5.07 -17.54
N GLN A 49 -2.55 -5.13 -16.69
CA GLN A 49 -3.86 -4.52 -16.93
C GLN A 49 -4.43 -4.00 -15.62
N VAL A 50 -5.03 -2.82 -15.68
CA VAL A 50 -5.85 -2.26 -14.60
C VAL A 50 -7.29 -2.18 -15.11
N VAL A 51 -8.24 -2.62 -14.29
CA VAL A 51 -9.67 -2.53 -14.52
C VAL A 51 -10.31 -1.87 -13.31
N VAL A 52 -11.13 -0.84 -13.53
CA VAL A 52 -11.88 -0.17 -12.48
C VAL A 52 -13.37 -0.47 -12.65
N LEU A 53 -14.00 -0.98 -11.59
CA LEU A 53 -15.43 -1.24 -11.54
C LEU A 53 -16.11 -0.31 -10.53
N ASP A 54 -17.23 0.25 -10.93
CA ASP A 54 -18.11 1.04 -10.08
C ASP A 54 -18.57 0.20 -8.87
N GLY A 55 -18.36 0.71 -7.65
CA GLY A 55 -18.69 0.01 -6.41
C GLY A 55 -20.19 -0.19 -6.17
N LYS A 56 -21.03 0.62 -6.79
CA LYS A 56 -22.50 0.63 -6.66
C LYS A 56 -23.20 -0.11 -7.79
N THR A 57 -22.75 0.06 -9.03
CA THR A 57 -23.37 -0.59 -10.20
C THR A 57 -22.65 -1.86 -10.65
N HIS A 58 -21.42 -2.07 -10.18
CA HIS A 58 -20.50 -3.14 -10.58
C HIS A 58 -20.17 -3.14 -12.07
N GLN A 59 -20.45 -2.05 -12.79
CA GLN A 59 -20.07 -1.88 -14.19
C GLN A 59 -18.62 -1.43 -14.30
N GLN A 60 -17.96 -1.79 -15.40
CA GLN A 60 -16.62 -1.28 -15.67
C GLN A 60 -16.67 0.21 -16.02
N LEU A 61 -15.89 1.01 -15.29
CA LEU A 61 -15.65 2.43 -15.60
C LEU A 61 -14.59 2.56 -16.68
N VAL A 62 -13.41 1.94 -16.48
CA VAL A 62 -12.28 2.00 -17.41
C VAL A 62 -11.45 0.71 -17.34
N SER A 63 -10.68 0.44 -18.40
CA SER A 63 -9.64 -0.59 -18.44
C SER A 63 -8.46 -0.11 -19.26
N PHE A 64 -7.23 -0.26 -18.75
CA PHE A 64 -6.01 0.21 -19.42
C PHE A 64 -4.76 -0.63 -19.09
N THR A 65 -3.67 -0.35 -19.80
CA THR A 65 -2.38 -1.05 -19.73
C THR A 65 -1.28 -0.06 -19.31
N PRO A 66 -0.87 -0.01 -18.03
CA PRO A 66 -0.01 1.05 -17.47
C PRO A 66 1.48 0.99 -17.87
N PHE A 67 1.95 -0.17 -18.32
CA PHE A 67 3.33 -0.42 -18.74
C PHE A 67 3.37 -1.02 -20.14
N GLU A 68 4.56 -1.28 -20.67
CA GLU A 68 4.73 -1.88 -21.98
C GLU A 68 3.96 -3.20 -22.06
N SER A 69 3.26 -3.47 -23.17
CA SER A 69 2.40 -4.66 -23.30
C SER A 69 3.14 -5.99 -23.20
N SER A 70 4.47 -5.98 -23.41
CA SER A 70 5.36 -7.13 -23.21
C SER A 70 5.68 -7.40 -21.73
N PHE A 71 5.45 -6.44 -20.84
CA PHE A 71 5.66 -6.62 -19.41
C PHE A 71 4.53 -7.45 -18.81
N THR A 72 4.91 -8.59 -18.22
CA THR A 72 4.01 -9.59 -17.64
C THR A 72 4.30 -9.90 -16.18
N GLY A 73 5.05 -9.02 -15.50
CA GLY A 73 5.35 -9.16 -14.07
C GLY A 73 4.14 -8.90 -13.17
N GLY A 74 3.06 -8.33 -13.70
CA GLY A 74 1.90 -7.88 -12.93
C GLY A 74 2.11 -6.51 -12.30
N VAL A 75 1.05 -5.97 -11.69
CA VAL A 75 1.03 -4.61 -11.12
C VAL A 75 0.48 -4.62 -9.71
N PHE A 76 0.82 -3.60 -8.93
CA PHE A 76 0.12 -3.21 -7.70
C PHE A 76 -0.68 -1.94 -7.96
N VAL A 77 -1.77 -1.77 -7.22
CA VAL A 77 -2.65 -0.60 -7.28
C VAL A 77 -2.90 -0.07 -5.87
N THR A 78 -2.96 1.24 -5.73
CA THR A 78 -3.42 1.96 -4.52
C THR A 78 -4.04 3.28 -4.96
N ALA A 79 -4.73 3.99 -4.07
CA ALA A 79 -5.32 5.28 -4.41
C ALA A 79 -5.33 6.25 -3.22
N GLY A 80 -5.35 7.54 -3.52
CA GLY A 80 -5.49 8.65 -2.57
C GLY A 80 -5.42 10.00 -3.29
N ASP A 81 -5.96 11.06 -2.69
CA ASP A 81 -6.12 12.38 -3.32
C ASP A 81 -4.78 13.14 -3.35
N ILE A 82 -3.98 12.91 -4.40
CA ILE A 82 -2.64 13.50 -4.57
C ILE A 82 -2.74 14.90 -5.17
N ASN A 83 -3.73 15.13 -6.04
CA ASN A 83 -3.94 16.41 -6.72
C ASN A 83 -4.77 17.42 -5.89
N GLY A 84 -5.41 16.99 -4.80
CA GLY A 84 -6.20 17.81 -3.88
C GLY A 84 -7.59 18.20 -4.40
N ASP A 85 -8.15 17.44 -5.35
CA ASP A 85 -9.46 17.72 -5.95
C ASP A 85 -10.64 17.07 -5.20
N GLY A 86 -10.36 16.28 -4.18
CA GLY A 86 -11.33 15.55 -3.37
C GLY A 86 -11.69 14.16 -3.92
N VAL A 87 -11.08 13.72 -5.03
CA VAL A 87 -11.25 12.39 -5.62
C VAL A 87 -9.91 11.64 -5.55
N PRO A 88 -9.87 10.41 -5.00
CA PRO A 88 -8.63 9.63 -4.94
C PRO A 88 -8.02 9.34 -6.31
N ASP A 89 -6.76 9.76 -6.52
CA ASP A 89 -5.96 9.42 -7.68
C ASP A 89 -5.46 7.98 -7.61
N ILE A 90 -5.27 7.32 -8.75
CA ILE A 90 -4.83 5.92 -8.82
C ILE A 90 -3.33 5.85 -9.04
N VAL A 91 -2.62 5.14 -8.16
CA VAL A 91 -1.20 4.88 -8.29
C VAL A 91 -0.97 3.43 -8.71
N VAL A 92 -0.18 3.23 -9.75
CA VAL A 92 0.17 1.91 -10.29
C VAL A 92 1.68 1.73 -10.30
N THR A 93 2.14 0.60 -9.74
CA THR A 93 3.54 0.19 -9.76
C THR A 93 3.69 -1.21 -10.33
N PRO A 94 4.81 -1.54 -11.01
CA PRO A 94 5.04 -2.89 -11.48
C PRO A 94 5.56 -3.76 -10.35
N ASP A 95 5.30 -5.06 -10.44
CA ASP A 95 5.89 -6.07 -9.56
C ASP A 95 7.23 -6.58 -10.12
N GLN A 96 7.75 -7.67 -9.55
CA GLN A 96 9.02 -8.30 -9.88
C GLN A 96 9.23 -8.45 -11.40
N GLY A 97 10.43 -8.06 -11.84
CA GLY A 97 10.80 -7.99 -13.26
C GLY A 97 10.62 -6.58 -13.85
N GLY A 98 9.79 -5.74 -13.25
CA GLY A 98 9.63 -4.33 -13.62
C GLY A 98 10.61 -3.41 -12.90
N GLY A 99 10.91 -2.25 -13.49
CA GLY A 99 11.68 -1.19 -12.83
C GLY A 99 10.91 -0.54 -11.68
N PRO A 100 11.53 0.31 -10.84
CA PRO A 100 10.82 1.02 -9.77
C PRO A 100 10.01 2.21 -10.31
N VAL A 101 9.26 2.01 -11.39
CA VAL A 101 8.44 3.05 -12.01
C VAL A 101 7.15 3.21 -11.23
N VAL A 102 6.78 4.45 -10.94
CA VAL A 102 5.47 4.82 -10.43
C VAL A 102 4.73 5.58 -11.51
N VAL A 103 3.46 5.23 -11.71
CA VAL A 103 2.53 5.94 -12.59
C VAL A 103 1.34 6.39 -11.76
N VAL A 104 0.96 7.66 -11.87
CA VAL A 104 -0.21 8.23 -11.20
C VAL A 104 -1.23 8.63 -12.26
N TYR A 105 -2.49 8.28 -12.05
CA TYR A 105 -3.63 8.59 -12.91
C TYR A 105 -4.65 9.42 -12.14
N ASP A 106 -5.23 10.41 -12.82
CA ASP A 106 -6.26 11.29 -12.29
C ASP A 106 -7.53 10.49 -11.96
N GLY A 107 -7.90 10.46 -10.68
CA GLY A 107 -9.01 9.67 -10.17
C GLY A 107 -10.34 10.07 -10.80
N ALA A 108 -10.59 11.38 -10.86
CA ALA A 108 -11.83 11.93 -11.40
C ALA A 108 -12.01 11.61 -12.90
N ALA A 109 -10.92 11.62 -13.68
CA ALA A 109 -10.92 11.20 -15.08
C ALA A 109 -11.25 9.72 -15.21
N VAL A 110 -10.62 8.87 -14.39
CA VAL A 110 -10.91 7.44 -14.33
C VAL A 110 -12.38 7.17 -13.99
N GLY A 111 -12.94 7.90 -13.02
CA GLY A 111 -14.36 7.83 -12.66
C GLY A 111 -15.31 8.14 -13.82
N ARG A 112 -14.87 8.94 -14.81
CA ARG A 112 -15.61 9.26 -16.03
C ARG A 112 -15.34 8.30 -17.20
N GLY A 113 -14.45 7.32 -17.00
CA GLY A 113 -14.06 6.35 -18.01
C GLY A 113 -12.85 6.74 -18.87
N ASP A 114 -12.09 7.76 -18.46
CA ASP A 114 -10.90 8.26 -19.16
C ASP A 114 -9.60 7.80 -18.47
N GLU A 115 -8.52 7.62 -19.23
CA GLU A 115 -7.17 7.36 -18.70
C GLU A 115 -6.31 8.63 -18.85
N VAL A 116 -6.15 9.40 -17.77
CA VAL A 116 -5.32 10.62 -17.75
C VAL A 116 -4.15 10.42 -16.79
N GLN A 117 -2.94 10.32 -17.33
CA GLN A 117 -1.72 10.20 -16.54
C GLN A 117 -1.32 11.57 -15.96
N VAL A 118 -1.16 11.64 -14.64
CA VAL A 118 -0.69 12.81 -13.89
C VAL A 118 0.83 12.84 -13.82
N ALA A 119 1.45 11.71 -13.47
CA ALA A 119 2.90 11.64 -13.29
C ALA A 119 3.46 10.26 -13.68
N ARG A 120 4.72 10.22 -14.11
CA ARG A 120 5.47 8.98 -14.34
C ARG A 120 6.96 9.15 -14.07
N PHE A 121 7.48 8.43 -13.09
CA PHE A 121 8.87 8.60 -12.64
C PHE A 121 9.44 7.35 -11.96
N LEU A 122 10.74 7.37 -11.65
CA LEU A 122 11.38 6.34 -10.82
C LEU A 122 11.15 6.64 -9.34
N GLY A 123 10.28 5.87 -8.69
CA GLY A 123 9.95 6.01 -7.26
C GLY A 123 11.05 5.51 -6.32
N ILE A 124 11.98 4.69 -6.83
CA ILE A 124 13.27 4.43 -6.19
C ILE A 124 14.34 4.83 -7.20
N ARG A 125 15.29 5.68 -6.79
CA ARG A 125 16.34 6.21 -7.68
C ARG A 125 17.42 5.18 -7.99
N ASP A 126 17.04 4.17 -8.76
CA ASP A 126 17.91 3.13 -9.32
C ASP A 126 17.30 2.65 -10.66
N PRO A 127 17.81 3.12 -11.81
CA PRO A 127 17.25 2.79 -13.12
C PRO A 127 17.51 1.34 -13.53
N ASP A 128 18.44 0.62 -12.88
CA ASP A 128 18.79 -0.77 -13.20
C ASP A 128 18.07 -1.76 -12.27
N PHE A 129 17.50 -1.29 -11.17
CA PHE A 129 16.69 -2.11 -10.27
C PHE A 129 15.46 -2.68 -10.98
N ARG A 130 15.20 -3.98 -10.80
CA ARG A 130 14.09 -4.72 -11.44
C ARG A 130 13.20 -5.49 -10.45
N GLY A 131 13.18 -5.03 -9.19
CA GLY A 131 12.37 -5.67 -8.15
C GLY A 131 10.92 -5.19 -8.08
N GLY A 132 10.52 -4.26 -8.96
CA GLY A 132 9.26 -3.55 -8.84
C GLY A 132 9.21 -2.61 -7.62
N ALA A 133 8.03 -2.11 -7.33
CA ALA A 133 7.76 -1.25 -6.18
C ALA A 133 6.36 -1.51 -5.62
N ARG A 134 6.16 -1.10 -4.37
CA ARG A 134 4.84 -0.97 -3.73
C ARG A 134 4.65 0.47 -3.32
N ALA A 135 3.41 0.93 -3.30
CA ALA A 135 3.09 2.31 -2.97
C ALA A 135 1.96 2.40 -1.94
N ALA A 136 1.94 3.51 -1.22
CA ALA A 136 0.85 3.94 -0.36
C ALA A 136 0.66 5.46 -0.50
N VAL A 137 -0.55 5.93 -0.26
CA VAL A 137 -0.90 7.35 -0.41
C VAL A 137 -1.62 7.84 0.84
N GLY A 138 -1.20 8.99 1.36
CA GLY A 138 -1.81 9.64 2.53
C GLY A 138 -1.00 10.84 2.99
N ASP A 139 -1.64 11.80 3.63
CA ASP A 139 -0.99 13.02 4.14
C ASP A 139 -0.08 12.68 5.32
N VAL A 140 1.24 12.56 5.11
CA VAL A 140 2.19 12.23 6.18
C VAL A 140 2.89 13.47 6.72
N ASN A 141 2.72 14.63 6.08
CA ASN A 141 3.39 15.86 6.45
C ASN A 141 2.46 16.87 7.14
N GLY A 142 1.14 16.64 7.11
CA GLY A 142 0.10 17.42 7.74
C GLY A 142 -0.32 18.68 6.98
N ASP A 143 -0.06 18.76 5.67
CA ASP A 143 -0.43 19.91 4.82
C ASP A 143 -1.85 19.80 4.22
N GLY A 144 -2.53 18.68 4.44
CA GLY A 144 -3.86 18.39 3.93
C GLY A 144 -3.90 17.83 2.51
N ILE A 145 -2.74 17.55 1.89
CA ILE A 145 -2.62 16.92 0.57
C ILE A 145 -1.97 15.56 0.75
N ALA A 146 -2.46 14.54 0.05
CA ALA A 146 -1.91 13.20 0.23
C ALA A 146 -0.51 13.07 -0.38
N ASP A 147 0.45 12.58 0.41
CA ASP A 147 1.80 12.27 -0.03
C ASP A 147 1.90 10.85 -0.60
N LEU A 148 2.95 10.58 -1.37
CA LEU A 148 3.20 9.28 -1.98
C LEU A 148 4.41 8.59 -1.34
N ILE A 149 4.20 7.41 -0.78
CA ILE A 149 5.24 6.59 -0.17
C ILE A 149 5.51 5.41 -1.10
N VAL A 150 6.78 5.19 -1.46
CA VAL A 150 7.22 4.13 -2.36
C VAL A 150 8.19 3.22 -1.63
N SER A 151 7.89 1.93 -1.59
CA SER A 151 8.79 0.89 -1.06
C SER A 151 9.35 0.03 -2.19
N ALA A 152 10.66 -0.23 -2.14
CA ALA A 152 11.30 -1.13 -3.08
C ALA A 152 10.80 -2.58 -2.89
N GLY A 153 10.61 -3.28 -4.02
CA GLY A 153 10.32 -4.71 -4.01
C GLY A 153 11.56 -5.59 -3.77
N VAL A 154 11.47 -6.85 -4.18
CA VAL A 154 12.53 -7.85 -3.98
C VAL A 154 13.81 -7.43 -4.71
N GLY A 155 14.95 -7.49 -4.02
CA GLY A 155 16.28 -7.08 -4.48
C GLY A 155 16.69 -5.67 -4.05
N GLY A 156 15.74 -4.77 -3.75
CA GLY A 156 16.00 -3.36 -3.44
C GLY A 156 16.32 -3.08 -1.96
N GLY A 157 16.22 -4.12 -1.12
CA GLY A 157 16.20 -3.98 0.33
C GLY A 157 14.91 -3.32 0.82
N PRO A 158 14.70 -3.21 2.15
CA PRO A 158 13.54 -2.54 2.73
C PRO A 158 13.67 -1.01 2.61
N ARG A 159 14.04 -0.51 1.41
CA ARG A 159 14.25 0.91 1.09
C ARG A 159 12.92 1.57 0.81
N VAL A 160 12.73 2.77 1.36
CA VAL A 160 11.52 3.57 1.21
C VAL A 160 11.89 4.99 0.80
N SER A 161 11.08 5.57 -0.08
CA SER A 161 11.09 6.96 -0.50
C SER A 161 9.74 7.59 -0.17
N ILE A 162 9.74 8.84 0.30
CA ILE A 162 8.52 9.61 0.56
C ILE A 162 8.53 10.83 -0.36
N TYR A 163 7.48 11.04 -1.12
CA TYR A 163 7.31 12.13 -2.08
C TYR A 163 6.20 13.07 -1.66
N ASP A 164 6.46 14.37 -1.79
CA ASP A 164 5.50 15.45 -1.58
C ASP A 164 4.39 15.37 -2.64
N GLY A 165 3.15 15.19 -2.20
CA GLY A 165 1.97 15.05 -3.07
C GLY A 165 1.82 16.20 -4.07
N THR A 166 2.05 17.43 -3.63
CA THR A 166 1.92 18.65 -4.47
C THR A 166 2.88 18.64 -5.66
N THR A 167 4.07 18.06 -5.46
CA THR A 167 5.09 17.96 -6.49
C THR A 167 4.86 16.77 -7.41
N VAL A 168 4.23 15.70 -6.91
CA VAL A 168 3.78 14.57 -7.74
C VAL A 168 2.65 15.03 -8.66
N ALA A 169 1.65 15.75 -8.14
CA ALA A 169 0.51 16.27 -8.89
C ALA A 169 0.91 17.20 -10.06
N SER A 170 2.09 17.81 -10.00
CA SER A 170 2.64 18.69 -11.04
C SER A 170 3.72 18.03 -11.90
N ASP A 171 3.86 16.70 -11.85
CA ASP A 171 4.89 15.90 -12.53
C ASP A 171 6.33 16.41 -12.28
N THR A 172 6.58 16.94 -11.08
CA THR A 172 7.91 17.37 -10.62
C THR A 172 8.29 16.74 -9.28
N PRO A 173 8.17 15.41 -9.13
CA PRO A 173 8.20 14.71 -7.84
C PRO A 173 9.47 15.02 -7.03
N ARG A 174 9.27 15.44 -5.78
CA ARG A 174 10.34 15.73 -4.82
C ARG A 174 10.16 14.89 -3.57
N ASN A 175 11.28 14.39 -3.07
CA ASN A 175 11.28 13.66 -1.82
C ASN A 175 11.15 14.62 -0.64
N LEU A 176 10.32 14.27 0.36
CA LEU A 176 10.24 14.99 1.63
C LEU A 176 11.49 14.76 2.48
N VAL A 177 12.06 13.56 2.40
CA VAL A 177 13.34 13.17 3.01
C VAL A 177 14.10 12.22 2.07
N PRO A 178 15.44 12.15 2.15
CA PRO A 178 16.20 11.10 1.46
C PRO A 178 15.69 9.70 1.81
N ASP A 179 15.89 8.77 0.88
CA ASP A 179 15.51 7.38 1.06
C ASP A 179 16.18 6.75 2.29
N PHE A 180 15.47 5.85 2.96
CA PHE A 180 15.93 5.18 4.17
C PHE A 180 15.48 3.71 4.20
N PHE A 181 16.11 2.92 5.07
CA PHE A 181 15.72 1.53 5.31
C PHE A 181 14.76 1.40 6.50
N VAL A 182 13.65 0.69 6.32
CA VAL A 182 12.65 0.48 7.40
C VAL A 182 12.93 -0.73 8.29
N PHE A 183 13.71 -1.67 7.75
CA PHE A 183 14.26 -2.83 8.46
C PHE A 183 15.77 -2.92 8.20
N GLU A 184 16.41 -4.01 8.61
CA GLU A 184 17.85 -4.19 8.51
C GLU A 184 18.33 -4.03 7.04
N SER A 185 19.29 -3.13 6.81
CA SER A 185 19.75 -2.76 5.46
C SER A 185 20.46 -3.87 4.69
N SER A 186 20.80 -4.98 5.37
CA SER A 186 21.33 -6.19 4.75
C SER A 186 20.26 -7.05 4.08
N LEU A 187 18.98 -6.85 4.43
CA LEU A 187 17.86 -7.56 3.81
C LEU A 187 17.69 -7.13 2.35
N ARG A 188 17.14 -8.04 1.53
CA ARG A 188 16.88 -7.82 0.11
C ARG A 188 15.46 -8.16 -0.28
N ASN A 189 14.56 -8.25 0.69
CA ASN A 189 13.22 -8.78 0.47
C ASN A 189 12.19 -7.69 0.15
N GLY A 190 12.61 -6.42 0.13
CA GLY A 190 11.70 -5.29 0.09
C GLY A 190 10.95 -5.10 1.40
N ALA A 191 9.94 -4.23 1.38
CA ALA A 191 8.93 -4.14 2.41
C ALA A 191 7.53 -4.00 1.79
N TYR A 192 6.51 -4.26 2.60
CA TYR A 192 5.16 -3.77 2.37
C TYR A 192 5.01 -2.42 3.05
N VAL A 193 4.16 -1.56 2.51
CA VAL A 193 3.93 -0.21 3.01
C VAL A 193 2.47 0.16 2.90
N THR A 194 1.97 0.82 3.94
CA THR A 194 0.68 1.53 3.97
C THR A 194 0.83 2.74 4.90
N VAL A 195 -0.16 3.63 4.92
CA VAL A 195 -0.16 4.82 5.79
C VAL A 195 -1.55 5.04 6.35
N GLY A 196 -1.63 5.52 7.59
CA GLY A 196 -2.90 5.85 8.24
C GLY A 196 -2.66 6.45 9.62
N ASP A 197 -3.56 7.30 10.09
CA ASP A 197 -3.41 8.00 11.38
C ASP A 197 -3.76 7.07 12.55
N VAL A 198 -2.84 6.18 12.95
CA VAL A 198 -3.07 5.25 14.08
C VAL A 198 -3.06 5.98 15.43
N THR A 199 -2.50 7.18 15.45
CA THR A 199 -2.39 8.01 16.65
C THR A 199 -3.60 8.94 16.86
N GLY A 200 -4.36 9.26 15.82
CA GLY A 200 -5.52 10.16 15.85
C GLY A 200 -5.13 11.64 15.92
N LYS A 201 -3.96 12.02 15.41
CA LYS A 201 -3.38 13.38 15.50
C LYS A 201 -3.65 14.27 14.29
N GLY A 202 -4.26 13.73 13.24
CA GLY A 202 -4.67 14.45 12.04
C GLY A 202 -3.72 14.34 10.85
N TYR A 203 -2.67 13.52 10.92
CA TYR A 203 -1.83 13.16 9.77
C TYR A 203 -1.43 11.68 9.87
N ALA A 204 -1.15 11.07 8.72
CA ALA A 204 -0.90 9.65 8.60
C ALA A 204 0.45 9.23 9.18
N ASP A 205 0.44 8.13 9.93
CA ASP A 205 1.62 7.40 10.36
C ASP A 205 2.11 6.45 9.25
N LEU A 206 3.39 6.11 9.26
CA LEU A 206 3.97 5.17 8.30
C LEU A 206 3.94 3.76 8.88
N ILE A 207 3.36 2.81 8.12
CA ILE A 207 3.20 1.42 8.56
C ILE A 207 3.91 0.51 7.56
N PHE A 208 4.81 -0.31 8.07
CA PHE A 208 5.65 -1.20 7.27
C PHE A 208 5.48 -2.65 7.71
N GLY A 209 5.37 -3.53 6.73
CA GLY A 209 5.44 -4.97 6.94
C GLY A 209 6.69 -5.55 6.28
N ALA A 210 7.32 -6.54 6.91
CA ALA A 210 8.48 -7.19 6.32
C ALA A 210 8.12 -7.87 4.98
N GLY A 211 8.97 -7.69 3.97
CA GLY A 211 8.73 -8.22 2.63
C GLY A 211 8.76 -9.76 2.52
N PRO A 212 8.41 -10.32 1.34
CA PRO A 212 8.42 -11.77 1.10
C PRO A 212 9.72 -12.45 1.52
N GLY A 213 9.65 -13.55 2.27
CA GLY A 213 10.83 -14.23 2.84
C GLY A 213 11.22 -13.72 4.24
N GLY A 214 10.64 -12.62 4.71
CA GLY A 214 10.78 -12.09 6.06
C GLY A 214 9.75 -12.64 7.03
N SER A 215 9.93 -12.42 8.34
CA SER A 215 8.92 -12.77 9.34
C SER A 215 7.63 -11.95 9.19
N GLY A 216 6.57 -12.29 9.90
CA GLY A 216 5.38 -11.45 10.03
C GLY A 216 5.60 -10.18 10.86
N ARG A 217 6.71 -9.44 10.66
CA ARG A 217 7.04 -8.24 11.45
C ARG A 217 6.33 -7.02 10.88
N VAL A 218 5.68 -6.27 11.77
CA VAL A 218 5.06 -4.98 11.49
C VAL A 218 5.77 -3.91 12.31
N ARG A 219 6.13 -2.79 11.67
CA ARG A 219 6.75 -1.62 12.31
C ARG A 219 5.97 -0.38 11.93
N ILE A 220 5.63 0.45 12.91
CA ILE A 220 4.83 1.66 12.75
C ILE A 220 5.63 2.83 13.31
N VAL A 221 5.70 3.93 12.56
CA VAL A 221 6.44 5.12 12.96
C VAL A 221 5.65 6.39 12.69
N ASP A 222 5.81 7.36 13.57
CA ASP A 222 5.37 8.74 13.36
C ASP A 222 6.23 9.36 12.25
N SER A 223 5.59 9.91 11.22
CA SER A 223 6.28 10.58 10.12
C SER A 223 6.96 11.88 10.56
N ALA A 224 6.39 12.63 11.51
CA ALA A 224 6.87 13.99 11.81
C ALA A 224 8.31 14.04 12.33
N PRO A 225 8.77 13.16 13.25
CA PRO A 225 10.17 13.11 13.64
C PRO A 225 11.12 12.78 12.48
N LEU A 226 10.69 11.95 11.53
CA LEU A 226 11.48 11.62 10.33
C LEU A 226 11.63 12.84 9.41
N LEU A 227 10.51 13.53 9.14
CA LEU A 227 10.49 14.74 8.33
C LEU A 227 11.33 15.87 8.97
N ALA A 228 11.22 16.04 10.29
CA ALA A 228 12.00 17.02 11.05
C ALA A 228 13.51 16.72 11.05
N ALA A 229 13.91 15.45 10.96
CA ALA A 229 15.32 15.07 10.85
C ALA A 229 15.95 15.48 9.51
N GLY A 230 15.15 15.77 8.47
CA GLY A 230 15.60 16.37 7.21
C GLY A 230 16.70 15.57 6.50
N GLY A 231 16.69 14.24 6.64
CA GLY A 231 17.67 13.36 6.02
C GLY A 231 18.96 13.08 6.81
N ARG A 232 18.99 13.38 8.11
CA ARG A 232 20.10 13.02 9.02
C ARG A 232 20.08 11.55 9.48
N PHE A 233 19.41 10.68 8.75
CA PHE A 233 19.26 9.26 9.05
C PHE A 233 19.26 8.44 7.75
N GLN A 234 19.62 7.16 7.85
CA GLN A 234 19.60 6.22 6.73
C GLN A 234 18.77 4.97 7.00
N SER A 235 18.34 4.79 8.26
CA SER A 235 17.53 3.68 8.73
C SER A 235 16.63 4.16 9.86
N LEU A 236 15.49 3.49 10.07
CA LEU A 236 14.65 3.70 11.26
C LEU A 236 15.35 3.30 12.57
N ASP A 237 16.43 2.51 12.50
CA ASP A 237 17.24 2.16 13.68
C ASP A 237 18.28 3.24 14.04
N ASP A 238 18.32 4.37 13.31
CA ASP A 238 19.24 5.48 13.58
C ASP A 238 18.81 6.24 14.86
N PRO A 239 19.74 6.49 15.81
CA PRO A 239 19.44 7.26 17.03
C PRO A 239 18.83 8.65 16.78
N ALA A 240 19.10 9.26 15.61
CA ALA A 240 18.53 10.56 15.24
C ALA A 240 17.00 10.54 15.12
N VAL A 241 16.40 9.38 14.90
CA VAL A 241 14.95 9.19 14.72
C VAL A 241 14.35 8.17 15.68
N ALA A 242 15.06 7.79 16.76
CA ALA A 242 14.59 6.80 17.72
C ALA A 242 13.25 7.16 18.40
N GLY A 243 12.89 8.45 18.44
CA GLY A 243 11.60 8.92 18.94
C GLY A 243 10.42 8.76 17.97
N ALA A 244 10.66 8.27 16.74
CA ALA A 244 9.61 8.05 15.75
C ALA A 244 8.86 6.72 15.95
N GLU A 245 9.45 5.72 16.63
CA GLU A 245 8.84 4.39 16.73
C GLU A 245 7.56 4.42 17.58
N LEU A 246 6.44 4.02 16.96
CA LEU A 246 5.15 3.85 17.61
C LEU A 246 4.92 2.39 18.00
N ALA A 247 5.29 1.44 17.12
CA ALA A 247 5.13 0.00 17.37
C ALA A 247 6.12 -0.86 16.56
N ASP A 248 6.47 -2.02 17.10
CA ASP A 248 7.30 -3.03 16.42
C ASP A 248 6.98 -4.42 17.01
N PHE A 249 6.23 -5.23 16.28
CA PHE A 249 5.68 -6.50 16.76
C PHE A 249 5.63 -7.58 15.67
N LEU A 250 5.43 -8.83 16.10
CA LEU A 250 5.25 -9.98 15.22
C LEU A 250 3.78 -10.38 15.15
N VAL A 251 3.32 -10.72 13.94
CA VAL A 251 2.00 -11.27 13.64
C VAL A 251 2.16 -12.73 13.23
N GLY A 252 1.27 -13.59 13.72
CA GLY A 252 1.31 -15.03 13.45
C GLY A 252 2.55 -15.72 14.03
N SER A 253 2.96 -16.83 13.41
CA SER A 253 4.10 -17.61 13.90
C SER A 253 5.44 -16.92 13.63
N SER A 254 6.32 -16.91 14.61
CA SER A 254 7.71 -16.42 14.46
C SER A 254 8.55 -17.26 13.49
N SER A 255 8.08 -18.46 13.12
CA SER A 255 8.69 -19.31 12.09
C SER A 255 8.18 -19.02 10.68
N ASP A 256 7.07 -18.30 10.53
CA ASP A 256 6.56 -17.91 9.21
C ASP A 256 7.56 -16.95 8.56
N ARG A 257 7.79 -17.16 7.26
CA ARG A 257 8.67 -16.36 6.41
C ARG A 257 7.95 -15.80 5.19
N GLY A 258 6.62 -15.75 5.20
CA GLY A 258 5.83 -15.17 4.12
C GLY A 258 5.90 -13.64 4.02
N GLY A 259 6.38 -12.97 5.06
CA GLY A 259 6.27 -11.52 5.23
C GLY A 259 4.93 -11.09 5.86
N ALA A 260 4.68 -9.78 5.86
CA ALA A 260 3.47 -9.18 6.41
C ALA A 260 2.89 -8.13 5.45
N PRO A 261 2.04 -8.52 4.48
CA PRO A 261 1.18 -7.58 3.77
C PRO A 261 0.37 -6.72 4.76
N VAL A 262 0.41 -5.40 4.61
CA VAL A 262 -0.25 -4.45 5.51
C VAL A 262 -1.23 -3.56 4.74
N ALA A 263 -2.36 -3.26 5.38
CA ALA A 263 -3.35 -2.28 4.96
C ALA A 263 -3.89 -1.54 6.19
N VAL A 264 -4.62 -0.45 5.95
CA VAL A 264 -5.33 0.28 6.99
C VAL A 264 -6.82 0.33 6.69
N ALA A 265 -7.62 0.32 7.74
CA ALA A 265 -9.04 0.60 7.70
C ALA A 265 -9.44 1.20 9.06
N ASN A 266 -10.60 1.83 9.15
CA ASN A 266 -11.21 2.14 10.43
C ASN A 266 -12.32 1.10 10.68
N LEU A 267 -12.04 0.13 11.54
CA LEU A 267 -12.90 -1.03 11.79
C LEU A 267 -13.82 -0.82 12.98
N ASP A 268 -13.43 0.00 13.96
CA ASP A 268 -14.22 0.27 15.17
C ASP A 268 -14.97 1.62 15.14
N GLY A 269 -14.77 2.42 14.10
CA GLY A 269 -15.45 3.69 13.87
C GLY A 269 -14.90 4.85 14.71
N ASP A 270 -13.72 4.70 15.31
CA ASP A 270 -13.07 5.77 16.06
C ASP A 270 -12.33 6.76 15.12
N ASN A 271 -11.45 7.60 15.65
CA ASN A 271 -10.68 8.55 14.83
C ASN A 271 -9.26 8.08 14.50
N LYS A 272 -8.95 6.81 14.78
CA LYS A 272 -7.67 6.17 14.53
C LYS A 272 -7.82 5.19 13.38
N ALA A 273 -6.73 5.04 12.64
CA ALA A 273 -6.61 3.92 11.72
C ALA A 273 -6.29 2.64 12.49
N ASP A 274 -6.88 1.54 12.04
CA ASP A 274 -6.58 0.18 12.45
C ASP A 274 -5.68 -0.48 11.41
N VAL A 275 -4.83 -1.38 11.87
CA VAL A 275 -3.85 -2.06 11.02
C VAL A 275 -4.35 -3.46 10.71
N VAL A 276 -4.54 -3.73 9.42
CA VAL A 276 -4.89 -5.05 8.89
C VAL A 276 -3.64 -5.69 8.32
N VAL A 277 -3.39 -6.94 8.72
CA VAL A 277 -2.21 -7.69 8.33
C VAL A 277 -2.65 -9.00 7.69
N GLY A 278 -2.33 -9.16 6.42
CA GLY A 278 -2.45 -10.44 5.74
C GLY A 278 -1.30 -11.37 6.13
N SER A 279 -1.54 -12.67 6.19
CA SER A 279 -0.46 -13.62 6.35
C SER A 279 0.32 -13.72 5.05
N GLY A 280 1.65 -13.64 5.13
CA GLY A 280 2.48 -13.85 3.95
C GLY A 280 2.53 -15.30 3.46
N SER A 281 2.03 -16.24 4.27
CA SER A 281 1.76 -17.63 3.90
C SER A 281 0.40 -18.05 4.46
N GLY A 282 -0.31 -18.94 3.79
CA GLY A 282 -1.66 -19.32 4.24
C GLY A 282 -2.76 -18.34 3.79
N GLY A 283 -3.88 -18.34 4.51
CA GLY A 283 -5.10 -17.58 4.20
C GLY A 283 -5.57 -16.66 5.33
N THR A 284 -4.74 -16.36 6.33
CA THR A 284 -5.20 -15.65 7.53
C THR A 284 -5.07 -14.14 7.40
N VAL A 285 -6.04 -13.42 7.98
CA VAL A 285 -6.04 -11.96 8.10
C VAL A 285 -6.24 -11.62 9.57
N THR A 286 -5.38 -10.77 10.11
CA THR A 286 -5.42 -10.31 11.49
C THR A 286 -5.48 -8.80 11.54
N ALA A 287 -6.37 -8.23 12.34
CA ALA A 287 -6.49 -6.78 12.52
C ALA A 287 -6.19 -6.35 13.95
N TYR A 288 -5.63 -5.15 14.09
CA TYR A 288 -5.24 -4.55 15.36
C TYR A 288 -5.75 -3.12 15.40
N THR A 289 -6.53 -2.77 16.42
CA THR A 289 -7.01 -1.39 16.51
C THR A 289 -5.89 -0.42 16.88
N GLY A 290 -6.01 0.84 16.46
CA GLY A 290 -5.07 1.90 16.86
C GLY A 290 -4.95 2.01 18.39
N VAL A 291 -6.05 1.78 19.11
CA VAL A 291 -6.08 1.72 20.58
C VAL A 291 -5.28 0.52 21.12
N ALA A 292 -5.43 -0.67 20.56
CA ALA A 292 -4.70 -1.86 20.99
C ALA A 292 -3.19 -1.73 20.73
N ILE A 293 -2.81 -1.13 19.60
CA ILE A 293 -1.42 -0.82 19.24
C ILE A 293 -0.81 0.13 20.28
N ALA A 294 -1.49 1.23 20.61
CA ALA A 294 -1.02 2.18 21.61
C ALA A 294 -0.91 1.56 23.02
N ALA A 295 -1.80 0.63 23.37
CA ALA A 295 -1.81 -0.02 24.68
C ALA A 295 -0.64 -1.00 24.88
N ASN A 296 -0.23 -1.72 23.83
CA ASN A 296 0.92 -2.63 23.88
C ASN A 296 1.67 -2.70 22.54
N PRO A 297 2.57 -1.73 22.26
CA PRO A 297 3.18 -1.56 20.94
C PRO A 297 4.14 -2.69 20.52
N ARG A 298 4.44 -3.64 21.41
CA ARG A 298 5.30 -4.80 21.14
C ARG A 298 4.53 -6.11 21.03
N SER A 299 3.26 -6.12 21.41
CA SER A 299 2.38 -7.29 21.36
C SER A 299 0.91 -6.86 21.49
N PRO A 300 0.37 -6.10 20.52
CA PRO A 300 -1.01 -5.63 20.58
C PRO A 300 -1.98 -6.81 20.56
N ALA A 301 -3.11 -6.66 21.24
CA ALA A 301 -4.19 -7.65 21.14
C ALA A 301 -4.82 -7.56 19.75
N ALA A 302 -4.99 -8.71 19.09
CA ALA A 302 -5.75 -8.77 17.85
C ALA A 302 -7.23 -8.52 18.16
N ASP A 303 -7.85 -7.65 17.36
CA ASP A 303 -9.29 -7.41 17.39
C ASP A 303 -10.04 -8.45 16.54
N LEU A 304 -9.46 -8.77 15.38
CA LEU A 304 -9.96 -9.77 14.45
C LEU A 304 -8.83 -10.72 14.03
N ASP A 305 -9.13 -12.02 13.92
CA ASP A 305 -8.24 -13.03 13.35
C ASP A 305 -9.06 -14.15 12.71
N PHE A 306 -8.94 -14.33 11.39
CA PHE A 306 -9.72 -15.34 10.66
C PHE A 306 -9.01 -15.83 9.39
N ASP A 307 -9.37 -17.03 8.95
CA ASP A 307 -8.94 -17.60 7.67
C ASP A 307 -9.91 -17.19 6.56
N ALA A 308 -9.51 -16.20 5.77
CA ALA A 308 -10.30 -15.66 4.66
C ALA A 308 -10.32 -16.61 3.45
N LEU A 309 -9.35 -17.52 3.35
CA LEU A 309 -9.22 -18.46 2.23
C LEU A 309 -8.77 -19.85 2.75
N PRO A 310 -9.66 -20.63 3.39
CA PRO A 310 -9.29 -21.91 3.98
C PRO A 310 -8.61 -22.87 3.01
N GLY A 311 -7.42 -23.35 3.40
CA GLY A 311 -6.59 -24.25 2.61
C GLY A 311 -5.73 -23.56 1.54
N PHE A 312 -5.83 -22.24 1.38
CA PHE A 312 -4.91 -21.48 0.56
C PHE A 312 -3.56 -21.35 1.24
N THR A 313 -2.46 -21.46 0.47
CA THR A 313 -1.10 -21.44 1.03
C THR A 313 -0.28 -20.25 0.55
N GLY A 314 -0.80 -19.45 -0.37
CA GLY A 314 -0.05 -18.43 -1.12
C GLY A 314 0.13 -17.08 -0.43
N GLY A 315 -0.45 -16.88 0.76
CA GLY A 315 -0.45 -15.61 1.47
C GLY A 315 -1.48 -14.62 0.91
N ILE A 316 -2.02 -13.76 1.77
CA ILE A 316 -3.09 -12.83 1.41
C ILE A 316 -2.56 -11.41 1.32
N PHE A 317 -2.79 -10.76 0.19
CA PHE A 317 -2.70 -9.31 0.08
C PHE A 317 -3.96 -8.69 0.68
N VAL A 318 -3.75 -7.66 1.50
CA VAL A 318 -4.82 -6.84 2.09
C VAL A 318 -4.74 -5.44 1.48
N GLY A 319 -5.88 -4.80 1.30
CA GLY A 319 -6.05 -3.50 0.67
C GLY A 319 -7.51 -3.06 0.72
#